data_AF-A0A9E6EVW3-F1
#
_entry.id   AF-A0A9E6EVW3-F1
#
_cell.length_a   1.000
_cell.length_b   1.000
_cell.length_c   1.000
_cell.angle_alpha   90.00
_cell.angle_beta   90.00
_cell.angle_gamma   90.00
#
_symmetry.space_group_name_H-M   'P 1'
#
loop_
_entity.id
_entity.type
_entity.pdbx_description
1 polymer ?
#
loop_
_entity_poly.entity_id
_entity_poly.type
_entity_poly.pdbx_seq_one_letter_code
_entity_poly.pdbx_strand_id
1 'polypeptide(L)'
;MKNRGCRTIYAKVLAPNDNRKQQVYFGGDFQALNIIPFDTIAPDPAKPHIFKASLNFWWLSEDGSIHNASRSQLILYPQYPEVRFSGFLQGCSAAPSELMDE
;
A
#
# COMPACT_ATOMS: atom_id res chain seq x y z
N MET A 1 -14.70 4.28 13.94
CA MET A 1 -13.62 5.01 13.22
C MET A 1 -13.70 6.52 13.36
N LYS A 2 -14.84 7.19 13.08
CA LYS A 2 -14.96 8.66 13.18
C LYS A 2 -14.59 9.24 14.55
N ASN A 3 -15.09 8.64 15.64
CA ASN A 3 -14.74 9.02 17.02
C ASN A 3 -13.27 8.71 17.39
N ARG A 4 -12.51 8.08 16.50
CA ARG A 4 -11.07 7.81 16.63
C ARG A 4 -10.23 8.65 15.64
N GLY A 5 -10.78 9.75 15.12
CA GLY A 5 -10.06 10.69 14.24
C GLY A 5 -9.95 10.27 12.77
N CYS A 6 -10.59 9.17 12.36
CA CYS A 6 -10.63 8.79 10.94
C CYS A 6 -11.44 9.81 10.15
N ARG A 7 -10.78 10.48 9.19
CA ARG A 7 -11.38 11.51 8.32
C ARG A 7 -11.94 10.95 7.01
N THR A 8 -11.36 9.86 6.51
CA THR A 8 -11.66 9.32 5.19
C THR A 8 -11.42 7.82 5.19
N ILE A 9 -12.31 7.06 4.54
CA ILE A 9 -12.18 5.62 4.35
C ILE A 9 -12.20 5.35 2.86
N TYR A 10 -11.25 4.54 2.40
CA TYR A 10 -11.22 3.98 1.05
C TYR A 10 -11.40 2.48 1.15
N ALA A 11 -12.16 1.91 0.22
CA ALA A 11 -12.43 0.48 0.18
C ALA A 11 -12.33 -0.01 -1.27
N LYS A 12 -11.80 -1.23 -1.42
CA LYS A 12 -11.65 -1.92 -2.70
C LYS A 12 -11.82 -3.42 -2.47
N VAL A 13 -12.46 -4.10 -3.42
CA VAL A 13 -12.45 -5.56 -3.49
C VAL A 13 -11.13 -6.02 -4.13
N LEU A 14 -10.42 -6.94 -3.47
CA LEU A 14 -9.14 -7.45 -3.97
C LEU A 14 -9.36 -8.27 -5.24
N ALA A 15 -8.57 -7.98 -6.28
CA ALA A 15 -8.52 -8.81 -7.47
C ALA A 15 -7.50 -9.94 -7.28
N PRO A 16 -7.64 -11.10 -7.94
CA PRO A 16 -6.71 -12.23 -7.75
C PRO A 16 -5.22 -11.88 -7.93
N ASN A 17 -4.89 -10.93 -8.82
CA ASN A 17 -3.50 -10.49 -9.05
C ASN A 17 -2.94 -9.55 -7.96
N ASP A 18 -3.80 -8.97 -7.12
CA ASP A 18 -3.37 -8.14 -5.97
C ASP A 18 -2.65 -9.03 -4.93
N ASN A 19 -3.19 -10.23 -4.71
CA ASN A 19 -2.77 -11.16 -3.65
C ASN A 19 -1.49 -11.92 -4.04
N ARG A 20 -1.49 -12.58 -5.22
CA ARG A 20 -0.35 -13.39 -5.71
C ARG A 20 0.99 -12.66 -5.76
N LYS A 21 0.98 -11.35 -6.02
CA LYS A 21 2.18 -10.50 -6.07
C LYS A 21 2.39 -9.69 -4.80
N GLN A 22 1.44 -9.68 -3.87
CA GLN A 22 1.42 -8.83 -2.69
C GLN A 22 1.58 -7.35 -3.06
N GLN A 23 0.88 -6.97 -4.13
CA GLN A 23 0.94 -5.65 -4.74
C GLN A 23 -0.46 -5.23 -5.19
N VAL A 24 -1.17 -4.57 -4.27
CA VAL A 24 -2.57 -4.17 -4.47
C VAL A 24 -2.66 -3.02 -5.45
N TYR A 25 -3.44 -3.16 -6.52
CA TYR A 25 -3.68 -2.09 -7.49
C TYR A 25 -4.50 -0.95 -6.87
N PHE A 26 -3.96 0.27 -6.90
CA PHE A 26 -4.59 1.48 -6.38
C PHE A 26 -5.07 2.45 -7.46
N GLY A 27 -4.60 2.34 -8.70
CA GLY A 27 -5.12 3.15 -9.79
C GLY A 27 -4.25 3.17 -11.02
N GLY A 28 -4.83 3.68 -12.11
CA GLY A 28 -4.29 3.63 -13.47
C GLY A 28 -3.58 4.92 -13.89
N ASP A 29 -3.32 5.83 -12.95
CA ASP A 29 -2.56 7.04 -13.17
C ASP A 29 -2.04 7.61 -11.84
N PHE A 30 -1.23 8.66 -11.94
CA PHE A 30 -0.67 9.36 -10.79
C PHE A 30 -1.74 10.08 -9.92
N GLN A 31 -3.00 10.20 -10.36
CA GLN A 31 -4.06 10.77 -9.50
C GLN A 31 -4.34 9.87 -8.29
N ALA A 32 -4.02 8.58 -8.37
CA ALA A 32 -4.04 7.68 -7.21
C ALA A 32 -3.14 8.16 -6.06
N LEU A 33 -2.08 8.91 -6.35
CA LEU A 33 -1.22 9.52 -5.34
C LEU A 33 -1.93 10.62 -4.54
N ASN A 34 -2.95 11.28 -5.09
CA ASN A 34 -3.70 12.31 -4.37
C ASN A 34 -4.59 11.74 -3.26
N ILE A 35 -4.78 10.42 -3.24
CA ILE A 35 -5.70 9.72 -2.34
C ILE A 35 -5.01 9.33 -1.03
N ILE A 36 -3.71 9.02 -1.08
CA ILE A 36 -2.97 8.46 0.05
C ILE A 36 -1.76 9.34 0.34
N PRO A 37 -1.57 9.84 1.58
CA PRO A 37 -0.37 10.59 1.92
C PRO A 37 0.86 9.68 1.84
N PHE A 38 1.86 10.11 1.09
CA PHE A 38 3.17 9.48 0.94
C PHE A 38 4.26 10.49 1.25
N ASP A 39 5.46 10.00 1.56
CA ASP A 39 6.60 10.88 1.82
C ASP A 39 7.34 11.20 0.51
N THR A 40 8.55 10.66 0.33
CA THR A 40 9.42 10.98 -0.82
C THR A 40 9.27 9.93 -1.91
N ILE A 41 9.16 10.40 -3.15
CA ILE A 41 9.25 9.56 -4.35
C ILE A 41 10.72 9.45 -4.75
N ALA A 42 11.21 8.22 -4.92
CA ALA A 42 12.56 7.94 -5.38
C ALA A 42 12.56 6.81 -6.43
N PRO A 43 13.49 6.80 -7.40
CA PRO A 43 13.65 5.67 -8.30
C PRO A 43 14.09 4.43 -7.53
N ASP A 44 13.63 3.25 -7.96
CA ASP A 44 14.12 1.98 -7.43
C ASP A 44 15.61 1.80 -7.77
N PRO A 45 16.49 1.51 -6.80
CA PRO A 45 17.93 1.39 -7.05
C PRO A 45 18.31 0.31 -8.05
N ALA A 46 17.54 -0.78 -8.14
CA ALA A 46 17.78 -1.88 -9.05
C ALA A 46 17.02 -1.72 -10.38
N LYS A 47 15.92 -0.96 -10.38
CA LYS A 47 15.06 -0.73 -11.55
C LYS A 47 14.74 0.76 -11.68
N PRO A 48 15.65 1.60 -12.21
CA PRO A 48 15.50 3.05 -12.22
C PRO A 48 14.26 3.59 -12.97
N HIS A 49 13.63 2.77 -13.81
CA HIS A 49 12.38 3.09 -14.50
C HIS A 49 11.12 2.87 -13.64
N ILE A 50 11.26 2.31 -12.44
CA ILE A 50 10.20 2.14 -11.44
C ILE A 50 10.46 3.18 -10.35
N PHE A 51 9.42 3.86 -9.90
CA PHE A 51 9.51 4.76 -8.77
C PHE A 51 8.80 4.17 -7.56
N LYS A 52 9.28 4.52 -6.37
CA LYS A 52 8.73 4.09 -5.09
C LYS A 52 8.50 5.28 -4.20
N ALA A 53 7.42 5.24 -3.42
CA ALA A 53 7.12 6.25 -2.41
C ALA A 53 6.86 5.56 -1.07
N SER A 54 7.53 5.97 0.00
CA SER A 54 7.28 5.41 1.34
C SER A 54 5.94 5.91 1.90
N LEU A 55 5.33 5.07 2.74
CA LEU A 55 4.11 5.38 3.46
C LEU A 55 4.34 5.25 4.97
N ASN A 56 3.92 6.26 5.74
CA ASN A 56 3.70 6.11 7.17
C ASN A 56 2.38 5.34 7.40
N PHE A 57 2.47 4.01 7.36
CA PHE A 57 1.30 3.14 7.36
C PHE A 57 1.26 2.25 8.60
N TRP A 58 0.05 2.10 9.15
CA TRP A 58 -0.24 1.25 10.29
C TRP A 58 -1.39 0.32 9.95
N TRP A 59 -1.23 -0.95 10.26
CA TRP A 59 -2.28 -1.95 10.15
C TRP A 59 -3.19 -1.90 11.37
N LEU A 60 -4.51 -1.93 11.14
CA LEU A 60 -5.51 -2.03 12.20
C LEU A 60 -6.03 -3.47 12.23
N SER A 61 -5.79 -4.16 13.34
CA SER A 61 -6.29 -5.52 13.55
C SER A 61 -7.76 -5.53 13.99
N GLU A 62 -8.40 -6.69 13.92
CA GLU A 62 -9.82 -6.88 14.27
C GLU A 62 -10.13 -6.53 15.73
N ASP A 63 -9.17 -6.75 16.63
CA ASP A 63 -9.25 -6.37 18.05
C ASP A 63 -9.06 -4.86 18.30
N GLY A 64 -8.78 -4.09 17.24
CA GLY A 64 -8.56 -2.65 17.28
C GLY A 64 -7.13 -2.23 17.63
N SER A 65 -6.19 -3.18 17.75
CA SER A 65 -4.76 -2.89 17.91
C SER A 65 -4.14 -2.35 16.62
N ILE A 66 -3.12 -1.49 16.75
CA ILE A 66 -2.41 -0.90 15.61
C ILE A 66 -0.97 -1.43 15.54
N HIS A 67 -0.54 -1.82 14.35
CA HIS A 67 0.76 -2.42 14.10
C HIS A 67 1.49 -1.63 13.02
N ASN A 68 2.74 -1.26 13.26
CA ASN A 68 3.50 -0.48 12.29
C ASN A 68 3.86 -1.36 11.08
N ALA A 69 3.47 -0.93 9.89
CA ALA A 69 3.83 -1.58 8.64
C ALA A 69 4.90 -0.75 7.92
N SER A 70 6.07 -0.65 8.57
CA SER A 70 7.14 0.30 8.23
C SER A 70 7.73 0.20 6.82
N ARG A 71 7.49 -0.92 6.12
CA ARG A 71 7.95 -1.12 4.73
C ARG A 71 6.87 -0.89 3.68
N SER A 72 5.72 -0.40 4.10
CA SER A 72 4.64 0.03 3.24
C SER A 72 5.11 1.08 2.24
N GLN A 73 4.80 0.84 0.97
CA GLN A 73 5.21 1.70 -0.11
C GLN A 73 4.22 1.66 -1.27
N LEU A 74 4.20 2.74 -2.03
CA LEU A 74 3.62 2.77 -3.36
C LEU A 74 4.72 2.45 -4.39
N ILE A 75 4.38 1.64 -5.39
CA ILE A 75 5.21 1.33 -6.54
C ILE A 75 4.52 1.93 -7.76
N LEU A 76 5.23 2.79 -8.46
CA LEU A 76 4.74 3.54 -9.60
C LEU A 76 5.44 3.01 -10.83
N TYR A 77 4.63 2.51 -11.77
CA TYR A 77 5.09 2.05 -13.07
C TYR A 77 4.76 3.13 -14.10
N PRO A 78 5.74 3.87 -14.65
CA PRO A 78 5.46 4.84 -15.71
C PRO A 78 5.11 4.18 -17.05
N GLN A 79 5.61 2.97 -17.29
CA GLN A 79 5.42 2.23 -18.55
C GLN A 79 4.00 1.65 -18.68
N TYR A 80 3.40 1.28 -17.56
CA TYR A 80 2.00 0.89 -17.45
C TYR A 80 1.45 1.82 -16.39
N PRO A 81 0.73 2.90 -16.73
CA PRO A 81 0.40 3.95 -15.78
C PRO A 81 -0.40 3.32 -14.64
N GLU A 82 0.29 2.93 -13.58
CA GLU A 82 -0.24 2.05 -12.56
C GLU A 82 0.50 2.34 -11.26
N VAL A 83 -0.29 2.46 -10.20
CA VAL A 83 0.20 2.58 -8.83
C VAL A 83 -0.23 1.35 -8.05
N ARG A 84 0.75 0.67 -7.44
CA ARG A 84 0.53 -0.49 -6.58
C ARG A 84 0.95 -0.22 -5.14
N PHE A 85 0.26 -0.80 -4.19
CA PHE A 85 0.61 -0.79 -2.78
C PHE A 85 1.25 -2.11 -2.36
N SER A 86 2.41 -2.04 -1.73
CA SER A 86 3.18 -3.22 -1.35
C SER A 86 4.01 -2.99 -0.08
N GLY A 87 4.71 -4.02 0.38
CA GLY A 87 5.60 -3.97 1.54
C GLY A 87 4.90 -3.92 2.90
N PHE A 88 3.57 -3.79 2.94
CA PHE A 88 2.78 -3.72 4.17
C PHE A 88 2.78 -5.01 5.00
N LEU A 89 3.13 -6.14 4.39
CA LEU A 89 3.34 -7.41 5.11
C LEU A 89 4.70 -7.44 5.81
N GLN A 90 5.72 -6.79 5.23
CA GLN A 90 7.08 -6.93 5.68
C GLN A 90 7.36 -6.02 6.88
N GLY A 91 7.69 -6.61 8.03
CA GLY A 91 7.97 -5.86 9.25
C GLY A 91 6.72 -5.37 9.98
N CYS A 92 5.54 -5.90 9.65
CA CYS A 92 4.31 -5.74 10.42
C CYS A 92 4.04 -7.01 11.23
N SER A 93 3.89 -6.89 12.56
CA SER A 93 3.74 -8.03 13.48
C SER A 93 2.42 -8.79 13.32
N ALA A 94 1.36 -8.10 12.91
CA ALA A 94 0.03 -8.68 12.73
C ALA A 94 -0.50 -8.40 11.31
N ALA A 95 0.39 -8.54 10.32
CA ALA A 95 0.04 -8.29 8.94
C ALA A 95 -1.06 -9.25 8.44
N PRO A 96 -1.89 -8.83 7.48
CA PRO A 96 -2.97 -9.65 6.93
C PRO A 96 -2.45 -10.66 5.90
N SER A 97 -1.42 -11.44 6.24
CA SER A 97 -0.75 -12.35 5.31
C SER A 97 -1.73 -13.38 4.71
N GLU A 98 -2.66 -13.88 5.53
CA GLU A 98 -3.67 -14.85 5.11
C GLU A 98 -4.57 -14.33 3.96
N LEU A 99 -4.78 -13.01 3.87
CA LEU A 99 -5.54 -12.40 2.78
C LEU A 99 -4.73 -12.26 1.48
N MET A 100 -3.43 -12.55 1.53
CA MET A 100 -2.46 -12.34 0.45
C MET A 100 -1.79 -13.64 0.00
N ASP A 101 -2.23 -14.78 0.52
CA ASP A 101 -1.68 -16.12 0.25
C ASP A 101 -2.46 -16.91 -0.83
N GLU A 102 -3.25 -16.23 -1.67
CA GLU A 102 -3.95 -16.80 -2.83
C GLU A 102 -3.09 -16.96 -4.10
#